data_AF-A0A350KLI6-F1
#
_entry.id   AF-A0A350KLI6-F1
#
_cell.length_a   1.000
_cell.length_b   1.000
_cell.length_c   1.000
_cell.angle_alpha   90.00
_cell.angle_beta   90.00
_cell.angle_gamma   90.00
#
_symmetry.space_group_name_H-M   'P 1'
#
loop_
_entity.id
_entity.type
_entity.pdbx_description
1 polymer ?
#
loop_
_entity_poly.entity_id
_entity_poly.type
_entity_poly.pdbx_seq_one_letter_code
_entity_poly.pdbx_strand_id
1 'polypeptide(L)'
;DSDLFNRWDASQQYAIKLMMQMIKAVQNGEKEPALNEEYVKLWGEYLTNKTENPAYIARLITLPQENYMAEKMDVVDVDAIHVVRAQIKKTLATRYKRELLAAYRENDTSAEPYRFTTADAAKRSLKNMALSFLGNLEIEEIDQMVQKQYFDADNMSDKLAAMNICSNSKDPKRDEIMEDFYQHYKHDDGVINKWLFSCACADRPDAVSVVRKLMEHPAFNIKNPNKLRSVMGGFAYNQPEFHKADGSGYALAAEMAIKVDEFNPQMACHMVRPMMRWKRFDAKRQEMMKAALQKVLDKKGLSKNVFELVTKSLSD
;
A
#
# COMPACT_ATOMS: atom_id res chain seq x y z
N ASP A 1 -18.29 20.30 -14.81
CA ASP A 1 -17.02 20.95 -15.16
C ASP A 1 -16.49 20.28 -16.43
N SER A 2 -16.01 21.05 -17.41
CA SER A 2 -15.45 20.53 -18.66
C SER A 2 -14.01 20.04 -18.50
N ASP A 3 -13.32 20.44 -17.43
CA ASP A 3 -11.97 20.01 -17.13
C ASP A 3 -11.96 18.66 -16.38
N LEU A 4 -11.25 17.67 -16.93
CA LEU A 4 -11.18 16.31 -16.35
C LEU A 4 -10.43 16.28 -15.03
N PHE A 5 -9.42 17.14 -14.85
CA PHE A 5 -8.66 17.24 -13.62
C PHE A 5 -9.53 17.82 -12.50
N ASN A 6 -10.28 18.90 -12.75
CA ASN A 6 -11.20 19.47 -11.77
C ASN A 6 -12.27 18.47 -11.31
N ARG A 7 -12.84 17.70 -12.26
CA ARG A 7 -13.79 16.61 -11.94
C ARG A 7 -13.13 15.53 -11.06
N TRP A 8 -11.89 15.16 -11.36
CA TRP A 8 -11.14 14.19 -10.56
C TRP A 8 -10.81 14.72 -9.17
N ASP A 9 -10.27 15.94 -9.06
CA ASP A 9 -9.93 16.55 -7.77
C ASP A 9 -11.18 16.70 -6.90
N ALA A 10 -12.30 17.17 -7.47
CA ALA A 10 -13.57 17.24 -6.75
C ALA A 10 -14.03 15.88 -6.21
N SER A 11 -13.88 14.81 -6.99
CA SER A 11 -14.17 13.43 -6.56
C SER A 11 -13.24 12.99 -5.42
N GLN A 12 -11.95 13.32 -5.48
CA GLN A 12 -10.99 13.02 -4.42
C GLN A 12 -11.28 13.81 -3.14
N GLN A 13 -11.57 15.11 -3.22
CA GLN A 13 -11.95 15.93 -2.06
C GLN A 13 -13.23 15.39 -1.40
N TYR A 14 -14.20 14.95 -2.19
CA TYR A 14 -15.41 14.32 -1.67
C TYR A 14 -15.09 13.01 -0.94
N ALA A 15 -14.27 12.13 -1.54
CA ALA A 15 -13.84 10.88 -0.90
C ALA A 15 -13.08 11.15 0.42
N ILE A 16 -12.17 12.12 0.46
CA ILE A 16 -11.44 12.51 1.67
C ILE A 16 -12.41 12.94 2.77
N LYS A 17 -13.37 13.82 2.45
CA LYS A 17 -14.37 14.31 3.40
C LYS A 17 -15.18 13.16 4.00
N LEU A 18 -15.62 12.21 3.17
CA LEU A 18 -16.39 11.05 3.62
C LEU A 18 -15.56 10.10 4.48
N MET A 19 -14.32 9.81 4.06
CA MET A 19 -13.40 8.97 4.83
C MET A 19 -13.12 9.60 6.20
N MET A 20 -12.92 10.93 6.29
CA MET A 20 -12.74 11.62 7.57
C MET A 20 -13.97 11.53 8.48
N GLN A 21 -15.17 11.59 7.92
CA GLN A 21 -16.41 11.40 8.68
C GLN A 21 -16.52 9.97 9.23
N MET A 22 -16.24 8.96 8.38
CA MET A 22 -16.24 7.56 8.80
C MET A 22 -15.14 7.27 9.83
N ILE A 23 -13.95 7.85 9.70
CA ILE A 23 -12.86 7.72 10.69
C ILE A 23 -13.32 8.25 12.04
N LYS A 24 -13.95 9.43 12.08
CA LYS A 24 -14.50 9.99 13.32
C LYS A 24 -15.58 9.10 13.94
N ALA A 25 -16.40 8.46 13.11
CA ALA A 25 -17.41 7.51 13.58
C ALA A 25 -16.77 6.25 14.21
N VAL A 26 -15.75 5.67 13.56
CA VAL A 26 -14.96 4.55 14.12
C VAL A 26 -14.32 4.94 15.46
N GLN A 27 -13.73 6.14 15.54
CA GLN A 27 -13.14 6.66 16.77
C GLN A 27 -14.15 6.83 17.91
N ASN A 28 -15.41 7.09 17.58
CA ASN A 28 -16.52 7.17 18.55
C ASN A 28 -17.11 5.79 18.90
N GLY A 29 -16.52 4.69 18.42
CA GLY A 29 -16.91 3.32 18.73
C GLY A 29 -17.92 2.70 17.75
N GLU A 30 -18.23 3.35 16.63
CA GLU A 30 -19.05 2.75 15.58
C GLU A 30 -18.24 1.71 14.81
N LYS A 31 -18.66 0.44 14.86
CA LYS A 31 -17.90 -0.66 14.25
C LYS A 31 -17.96 -0.68 12.72
N GLU A 32 -19.09 -0.27 12.16
CA GLU A 32 -19.37 -0.32 10.72
C GLU A 32 -20.10 0.96 10.28
N PRO A 33 -19.43 2.12 10.26
CA PRO A 33 -20.07 3.35 9.80
C PRO A 33 -20.57 3.22 8.38
N ALA A 34 -21.80 3.66 8.13
CA ALA A 34 -22.40 3.57 6.81
C ALA A 34 -21.65 4.47 5.81
N LEU A 35 -21.29 3.91 4.65
CA LEU A 35 -20.78 4.69 3.53
C LEU A 35 -21.93 5.51 2.93
N ASN A 36 -21.68 6.79 2.64
CA ASN A 36 -22.69 7.68 2.07
C ASN A 36 -23.24 7.13 0.74
N GLU A 37 -24.56 6.97 0.65
CA GLU A 37 -25.25 6.39 -0.51
C GLU A 37 -25.09 7.20 -1.80
N GLU A 38 -24.89 8.51 -1.75
CA GLU A 38 -24.62 9.32 -2.94
C GLU A 38 -23.24 9.01 -3.51
N TYR A 39 -22.24 8.82 -2.66
CA TYR A 39 -20.91 8.36 -3.08
C TYR A 39 -20.94 6.96 -3.67
N VAL A 40 -21.73 6.05 -3.06
CA VAL A 40 -21.97 4.72 -3.63
C VAL A 40 -22.58 4.85 -5.02
N LYS A 41 -23.67 5.61 -5.19
CA LYS A 41 -24.32 5.81 -6.49
C LYS A 41 -23.37 6.38 -7.56
N LEU A 42 -22.57 7.39 -7.19
CA LEU A 42 -21.58 8.01 -8.06
C LEU A 42 -20.56 6.99 -8.60
N TRP A 43 -20.17 6.03 -7.78
CA TRP A 43 -19.34 4.91 -8.20
C TRP A 43 -19.99 4.04 -9.28
N GLY A 44 -21.29 3.77 -9.16
CA GLY A 44 -22.05 3.09 -10.20
C GLY A 44 -22.11 3.86 -11.51
N GLU A 45 -22.27 5.19 -11.45
CA GLU A 45 -22.23 6.06 -12.63
C GLU A 45 -20.86 6.01 -13.32
N TYR A 46 -19.76 6.01 -12.55
CA TYR A 46 -18.42 5.89 -13.12
C TYR A 46 -18.17 4.54 -13.80
N LEU A 47 -18.53 3.43 -13.16
CA LEU A 47 -18.29 2.09 -13.70
C LEU A 47 -19.16 1.76 -14.92
N THR A 48 -20.34 2.35 -15.01
CA THR A 48 -21.27 2.15 -16.14
C THR A 48 -21.05 3.12 -17.29
N ASN A 49 -20.23 4.16 -17.09
CA ASN A 49 -19.89 5.13 -18.13
C ASN A 49 -18.96 4.51 -19.18
N LYS A 50 -19.49 4.32 -20.39
CA LYS A 50 -18.74 3.76 -21.54
C LYS A 50 -18.15 4.81 -22.48
N THR A 51 -18.44 6.09 -22.26
CA THR A 51 -17.97 7.18 -23.13
C THR A 51 -16.64 7.76 -22.68
N GLU A 52 -16.35 7.68 -21.38
CA GLU A 52 -15.14 8.22 -20.79
C GLU A 52 -13.94 7.29 -20.96
N ASN A 53 -12.74 7.87 -20.94
CA ASN A 53 -11.49 7.11 -21.04
C ASN A 53 -11.34 6.12 -19.85
N PRO A 54 -11.03 4.83 -20.08
CA PRO A 54 -10.89 3.87 -18.99
C PRO A 54 -9.85 4.25 -17.92
N ALA A 55 -8.73 4.87 -18.30
CA ALA A 55 -7.73 5.36 -17.34
C ALA A 55 -8.32 6.45 -16.43
N TYR A 56 -9.21 7.29 -16.98
CA TYR A 56 -9.87 8.33 -16.23
C TYR A 56 -10.86 7.75 -15.21
N ILE A 57 -11.67 6.76 -15.62
CA ILE A 57 -12.53 6.02 -14.69
C ILE A 57 -11.72 5.35 -13.59
N ALA A 58 -10.61 4.68 -13.94
CA ALA A 58 -9.71 4.06 -12.96
C ALA A 58 -9.20 5.06 -11.91
N ARG A 59 -8.90 6.30 -12.33
CA ARG A 59 -8.48 7.40 -11.44
C ARG A 59 -9.62 7.92 -10.56
N LEU A 60 -10.83 8.03 -11.09
CA LEU A 60 -12.02 8.47 -10.33
C LEU A 60 -12.38 7.50 -9.21
N ILE A 61 -12.25 6.19 -9.47
CA ILE A 61 -12.56 5.13 -8.51
C ILE A 61 -11.36 4.78 -7.60
N THR A 62 -10.22 5.44 -7.77
CA THR A 62 -9.07 5.25 -6.87
C THR A 62 -9.36 5.95 -5.53
N LEU A 63 -9.33 5.20 -4.43
CA LEU A 63 -9.47 5.77 -3.10
C LEU A 63 -8.18 6.51 -2.68
N PRO A 64 -8.31 7.58 -1.88
CA PRO A 64 -7.18 8.19 -1.18
C PRO A 64 -6.32 7.15 -0.44
N GLN A 65 -5.01 7.35 -0.48
CA GLN A 65 -4.05 6.46 0.19
C GLN A 65 -3.97 6.77 1.69
N GLU A 66 -3.64 5.76 2.50
CA GLU A 66 -3.64 5.88 3.97
C GLU A 66 -2.66 6.94 4.49
N ASN A 67 -1.47 7.01 3.90
CA ASN A 67 -0.47 8.04 4.22
C ASN A 67 -0.98 9.46 3.92
N TYR A 68 -1.74 9.64 2.84
CA TYR A 68 -2.36 10.92 2.49
C TYR A 68 -3.49 11.28 3.47
N MET A 69 -4.30 10.30 3.88
CA MET A 69 -5.32 10.49 4.90
C MET A 69 -4.69 10.89 6.24
N ALA A 70 -3.60 10.23 6.64
CA ALA A 70 -2.84 10.60 7.84
C ALA A 70 -2.38 12.06 7.78
N GLU A 71 -1.97 12.59 6.62
CA GLU A 71 -1.60 14.00 6.47
C GLU A 71 -2.74 15.00 6.70
N LYS A 72 -4.00 14.56 6.66
CA LYS A 72 -5.17 15.41 6.93
C LYS A 72 -5.62 15.42 8.40
N MET A 73 -4.99 14.64 9.27
CA MET A 73 -5.38 14.51 10.67
C MET A 73 -4.44 15.29 11.59
N ASP A 74 -4.97 15.96 12.62
CA ASP A 74 -4.12 16.57 13.66
C ASP A 74 -3.42 15.49 14.49
N VAL A 75 -4.20 14.50 14.93
CA VAL A 75 -3.73 13.26 15.55
C VAL A 75 -4.12 12.08 14.65
N VAL A 76 -3.11 11.48 14.03
CA VAL A 76 -3.16 10.32 13.14
C VAL A 76 -3.61 9.08 13.90
N ASP A 77 -4.63 8.44 13.35
CA ASP A 77 -5.13 7.15 13.78
C ASP A 77 -5.02 6.16 12.62
N VAL A 78 -3.90 5.44 12.56
CA VAL A 78 -3.61 4.49 11.47
C VAL A 78 -4.60 3.33 11.44
N ASP A 79 -5.12 2.93 12.60
CA ASP A 79 -6.04 1.80 12.71
C ASP A 79 -7.40 2.20 12.15
N ALA A 80 -7.93 3.37 12.54
CA ALA A 80 -9.20 3.87 12.02
C ALA A 80 -9.12 4.17 10.51
N ILE A 81 -8.02 4.76 10.01
CA ILE A 81 -7.82 4.98 8.57
C ILE A 81 -7.90 3.64 7.82
N HIS A 82 -7.15 2.64 8.30
CA HIS A 82 -7.06 1.34 7.67
C HIS A 82 -8.42 0.62 7.65
N VAL A 83 -9.11 0.56 8.80
CA VAL A 83 -10.45 -0.02 8.93
C VAL A 83 -11.45 0.63 7.97
N VAL A 84 -11.52 1.96 7.94
CA VAL A 84 -12.44 2.69 7.06
C VAL A 84 -12.13 2.41 5.59
N ARG A 85 -10.86 2.44 5.20
CA ARG A 85 -10.48 2.21 3.82
C ARG A 85 -10.77 0.78 3.37
N ALA A 86 -10.50 -0.22 4.22
CA ALA A 86 -10.85 -1.61 3.97
C ALA A 86 -12.37 -1.81 3.85
N GLN A 87 -13.13 -1.19 4.75
CA GLN A 87 -14.59 -1.22 4.73
C GLN A 87 -15.15 -0.61 3.43
N ILE A 88 -14.69 0.57 3.03
CA ILE A 88 -15.13 1.22 1.77
C ILE A 88 -14.86 0.32 0.57
N LYS A 89 -13.65 -0.24 0.48
CA LYS A 89 -13.30 -1.18 -0.61
C LYS A 89 -14.25 -2.37 -0.65
N LYS A 90 -14.49 -3.02 0.50
CA LYS A 90 -15.37 -4.20 0.58
C LYS A 90 -16.82 -3.85 0.26
N THR A 91 -17.34 -2.73 0.76
CA THR A 91 -18.69 -2.24 0.47
C THR A 91 -18.89 -1.99 -1.02
N LEU A 92 -17.99 -1.24 -1.65
CA LEU A 92 -18.07 -0.93 -3.08
C LEU A 92 -17.88 -2.16 -3.95
N ALA A 93 -16.92 -3.03 -3.61
CA ALA A 93 -16.70 -4.29 -4.32
C ALA A 93 -17.93 -5.21 -4.25
N THR A 94 -18.59 -5.26 -3.08
CA THR A 94 -19.80 -6.07 -2.89
C THR A 94 -20.96 -5.49 -3.69
N ARG A 95 -21.19 -4.18 -3.56
CA ARG A 95 -22.31 -3.47 -4.20
C ARG A 95 -22.24 -3.49 -5.73
N TYR A 96 -21.03 -3.39 -6.28
CA TYR A 96 -20.77 -3.29 -7.71
C TYR A 96 -20.00 -4.50 -8.26
N LYS A 97 -20.11 -5.68 -7.62
CA LYS A 97 -19.42 -6.90 -8.08
C LYS A 97 -19.65 -7.16 -9.57
N ARG A 98 -20.90 -7.03 -10.04
CA ARG A 98 -21.27 -7.25 -11.44
C ARG A 98 -20.60 -6.24 -12.38
N GLU A 99 -20.67 -4.96 -12.04
CA GLU A 99 -20.12 -3.86 -12.84
C GLU A 99 -18.59 -3.91 -12.86
N LEU A 100 -17.95 -4.29 -11.75
CA LEU A 100 -16.49 -4.51 -11.67
C LEU A 100 -16.06 -5.71 -12.51
N LEU A 101 -16.81 -6.82 -12.49
CA LEU A 101 -16.56 -7.97 -13.37
C LEU A 101 -16.72 -7.59 -14.85
N ALA A 102 -17.71 -6.77 -15.18
CA ALA A 102 -17.89 -6.25 -16.54
C ALA A 102 -16.70 -5.36 -16.93
N ALA A 103 -16.31 -4.41 -16.08
CA ALA A 103 -15.15 -3.54 -16.30
C ALA A 103 -13.86 -4.35 -16.49
N TYR A 104 -13.67 -5.41 -15.71
CA TYR A 104 -12.54 -6.33 -15.85
C TYR A 104 -12.51 -7.01 -17.23
N ARG A 105 -13.63 -7.64 -17.62
CA ARG A 105 -13.72 -8.43 -18.85
C ARG A 105 -13.69 -7.56 -20.12
N GLU A 106 -14.40 -6.45 -20.12
CA GLU A 106 -14.49 -5.55 -21.29
C GLU A 106 -13.19 -4.80 -21.57
N ASN A 107 -12.35 -4.60 -20.54
CA ASN A 107 -11.05 -3.96 -20.68
C ASN A 107 -9.90 -4.96 -20.77
N ASP A 108 -10.20 -6.24 -20.98
CA ASP A 108 -9.17 -7.24 -21.23
C ASP A 108 -8.53 -7.03 -22.61
N THR A 109 -7.20 -6.94 -22.63
CA THR A 109 -6.42 -6.72 -23.84
C THR A 109 -5.59 -7.95 -24.23
N SER A 110 -5.76 -9.08 -23.55
CA SER A 110 -4.94 -10.28 -23.76
C SER A 110 -5.34 -11.13 -24.98
N ALA A 111 -6.39 -10.73 -25.71
CA ALA A 111 -6.76 -11.39 -26.97
C ALA A 111 -5.70 -11.18 -28.07
N GLU A 112 -4.92 -10.11 -27.96
CA GLU A 112 -3.82 -9.79 -28.86
C GLU A 112 -2.51 -9.74 -28.06
N PRO A 113 -1.34 -10.02 -28.68
CA PRO A 113 -0.05 -9.88 -28.02
C PRO A 113 0.17 -8.48 -27.45
N TYR A 114 0.83 -8.40 -26.30
CA TYR A 114 1.13 -7.11 -25.67
C TYR A 114 1.81 -6.12 -26.61
N ARG A 115 1.26 -4.90 -26.60
CA ARG A 115 1.86 -3.72 -27.19
C ARG A 115 1.69 -2.52 -26.26
N PHE A 116 2.67 -1.63 -26.28
CA PHE A 116 2.55 -0.36 -25.57
C PHE A 116 1.81 0.66 -26.45
N THR A 117 0.51 0.82 -26.21
CA THR A 117 -0.30 1.94 -26.70
C THR A 117 -0.99 2.64 -25.54
N THR A 118 -1.32 3.92 -25.71
CA THR A 118 -2.05 4.70 -24.69
C THR A 118 -3.45 4.13 -24.44
N ALA A 119 -4.13 3.65 -25.48
CA ALA A 119 -5.44 3.02 -25.40
C ALA A 119 -5.40 1.70 -24.60
N ASP A 120 -4.44 0.82 -24.90
CA ASP A 120 -4.32 -0.47 -24.19
C ASP A 120 -3.85 -0.25 -22.74
N ALA A 121 -2.98 0.73 -22.49
CA ALA A 121 -2.59 1.13 -21.14
C ALA A 121 -3.78 1.67 -20.33
N ALA A 122 -4.70 2.41 -20.96
CA ALA A 122 -5.91 2.89 -20.31
C ALA A 122 -6.84 1.74 -19.93
N LYS A 123 -7.09 0.80 -20.84
CA LYS A 123 -7.88 -0.42 -20.57
C LYS A 123 -7.29 -1.24 -19.43
N ARG A 124 -5.98 -1.55 -19.49
CA ARG A 124 -5.28 -2.27 -18.41
C ARG A 124 -5.39 -1.56 -17.06
N SER A 125 -5.37 -0.23 -17.04
CA SER A 125 -5.53 0.55 -15.80
C SER A 125 -6.90 0.30 -15.16
N LEU A 126 -7.99 0.31 -15.93
CA LEU A 126 -9.33 0.02 -15.41
C LEU A 126 -9.52 -1.46 -15.08
N LYS A 127 -9.03 -2.38 -15.91
CA LYS A 127 -9.03 -3.83 -15.66
C LYS A 127 -8.37 -4.15 -14.31
N ASN A 128 -7.15 -3.66 -14.10
CA ASN A 128 -6.39 -3.94 -12.87
C ASN A 128 -6.99 -3.24 -11.65
N MET A 129 -7.55 -2.04 -11.81
CA MET A 129 -8.28 -1.38 -10.73
C MET A 129 -9.52 -2.18 -10.34
N ALA A 130 -10.32 -2.64 -11.30
CA ALA A 130 -11.50 -3.45 -11.04
C ALA A 130 -11.16 -4.76 -10.31
N LEU A 131 -10.13 -5.49 -10.77
CA LEU A 131 -9.65 -6.69 -10.11
C LEU A 131 -9.16 -6.40 -8.68
N SER A 132 -8.52 -5.26 -8.45
CA SER A 132 -8.04 -4.87 -7.12
C SER A 132 -9.17 -4.64 -6.11
N PHE A 133 -10.35 -4.20 -6.55
CA PHE A 133 -11.54 -4.11 -5.70
C PHE A 133 -12.16 -5.48 -5.47
N LEU A 134 -12.33 -6.27 -6.54
CA LEU A 134 -12.86 -7.63 -6.46
C LEU A 134 -12.05 -8.50 -5.49
N GLY A 135 -10.72 -8.37 -5.48
CA GLY A 135 -9.84 -9.12 -4.58
C GLY A 135 -10.09 -8.91 -3.08
N ASN A 136 -10.83 -7.86 -2.67
CA ASN A 136 -11.20 -7.66 -1.26
C ASN A 136 -12.46 -8.45 -0.85
N LEU A 137 -13.06 -9.22 -1.76
CA LEU A 137 -14.27 -10.00 -1.48
C LEU A 137 -13.97 -11.33 -0.77
N GLU A 138 -12.73 -11.81 -0.80
CA GLU A 138 -12.32 -13.11 -0.23
C GLU A 138 -13.19 -14.27 -0.77
N ILE A 139 -13.40 -14.30 -2.09
CA ILE A 139 -14.19 -15.32 -2.78
C ILE A 139 -13.25 -16.12 -3.69
N GLU A 140 -13.30 -17.44 -3.59
CA GLU A 140 -12.45 -18.37 -4.34
C GLU A 140 -12.47 -18.13 -5.86
N GLU A 141 -13.64 -17.84 -6.45
CA GLU A 141 -13.78 -17.48 -7.87
C GLU A 141 -12.89 -16.30 -8.25
N ILE A 142 -12.81 -15.27 -7.40
CA ILE A 142 -11.99 -14.09 -7.65
C ILE A 142 -10.51 -14.40 -7.44
N ASP A 143 -10.17 -15.20 -6.43
CA ASP A 143 -8.79 -15.65 -6.22
C ASP A 143 -8.28 -16.42 -7.45
N GLN A 144 -9.10 -17.31 -8.02
CA GLN A 144 -8.79 -18.00 -9.27
C GLN A 144 -8.63 -17.04 -10.46
N MET A 145 -9.40 -15.95 -10.53
CA MET A 145 -9.21 -14.91 -11.55
C MET A 145 -7.87 -14.16 -11.38
N VAL A 146 -7.49 -13.85 -10.14
CA VAL A 146 -6.19 -13.23 -9.82
C VAL A 146 -5.04 -14.15 -10.22
N GLN A 147 -5.12 -15.44 -9.85
CA GLN A 147 -4.14 -16.46 -10.22
C GLN A 147 -4.04 -16.59 -11.76
N LYS A 148 -5.19 -16.68 -12.45
CA LYS A 148 -5.22 -16.76 -13.92
C LYS A 148 -4.54 -15.56 -14.56
N GLN A 149 -4.85 -14.34 -14.11
CA GLN A 149 -4.17 -13.15 -14.63
C GLN A 149 -2.66 -13.19 -14.38
N TYR A 150 -2.23 -13.66 -13.21
CA TYR A 150 -0.81 -13.74 -12.88
C TYR A 150 -0.06 -14.69 -13.83
N PHE A 151 -0.57 -15.90 -14.04
CA PHE A 151 0.09 -16.93 -14.86
C PHE A 151 0.00 -16.64 -16.36
N ASP A 152 -1.13 -16.08 -16.83
CA ASP A 152 -1.35 -15.84 -18.26
C ASP A 152 -0.82 -14.48 -18.74
N ALA A 153 -0.47 -13.56 -17.82
CA ALA A 153 0.01 -12.23 -18.20
C ALA A 153 1.31 -12.30 -19.00
N ASP A 154 1.28 -11.73 -20.20
CA ASP A 154 2.41 -11.53 -21.11
C ASP A 154 3.16 -10.20 -20.86
N ASN A 155 2.74 -9.44 -19.85
CA ASN A 155 3.29 -8.13 -19.52
C ASN A 155 3.37 -7.88 -18.01
N MET A 156 4.35 -7.06 -17.62
CA MET A 156 4.64 -6.79 -16.21
C MET A 156 3.54 -5.96 -15.51
N SER A 157 2.71 -5.21 -16.24
CA SER A 157 1.63 -4.41 -15.63
C SER A 157 0.54 -5.31 -15.03
N ASP A 158 0.04 -6.28 -15.80
CA ASP A 158 -1.00 -7.20 -15.36
C ASP A 158 -0.46 -8.22 -14.34
N LYS A 159 0.78 -8.71 -14.56
CA LYS A 159 1.44 -9.65 -13.65
C LYS A 159 1.69 -9.04 -12.26
N LEU A 160 2.23 -7.81 -12.19
CA LEU A 160 2.42 -7.12 -10.90
C LEU A 160 1.09 -6.77 -10.23
N ALA A 161 0.06 -6.38 -10.99
CA ALA A 161 -1.25 -6.11 -10.42
C ALA A 161 -1.81 -7.35 -9.73
N ALA A 162 -1.76 -8.51 -10.39
CA ALA A 162 -2.22 -9.77 -9.81
C ALA A 162 -1.38 -10.22 -8.61
N MET A 163 -0.04 -10.13 -8.71
CA MET A 163 0.87 -10.43 -7.59
C MET A 163 0.58 -9.55 -6.37
N ASN A 164 0.36 -8.25 -6.56
CA ASN A 164 0.04 -7.33 -5.46
C ASN A 164 -1.33 -7.60 -4.83
N ILE A 165 -2.32 -8.02 -5.61
CA ILE A 165 -3.62 -8.40 -5.06
C ILE A 165 -3.47 -9.67 -4.22
N CYS A 166 -2.77 -10.67 -4.76
CA CYS A 166 -2.51 -11.93 -4.08
C CYS A 166 -1.66 -11.74 -2.81
N SER A 167 -0.67 -10.84 -2.81
CA SER A 167 0.17 -10.58 -1.63
C SER A 167 -0.62 -10.05 -0.43
N ASN A 168 -1.73 -9.34 -0.68
CA ASN A 168 -2.65 -8.82 0.32
C ASN A 168 -3.83 -9.75 0.63
N SER A 169 -3.95 -10.90 -0.05
CA SER A 169 -5.06 -11.83 0.16
C SER A 169 -4.73 -12.94 1.17
N LYS A 170 -5.77 -13.68 1.54
CA LYS A 170 -5.68 -14.91 2.35
C LYS A 170 -5.58 -16.18 1.49
N ASP A 171 -5.40 -16.02 0.17
CA ASP A 171 -5.30 -17.14 -0.77
C ASP A 171 -4.13 -18.06 -0.36
N PRO A 172 -4.35 -19.37 -0.18
CA PRO A 172 -3.26 -20.31 0.12
C PRO A 172 -2.18 -20.35 -0.98
N LYS A 173 -2.49 -19.95 -2.23
CA LYS A 173 -1.52 -19.86 -3.32
C LYS A 173 -0.63 -18.63 -3.30
N ARG A 174 -0.83 -17.71 -2.35
CA ARG A 174 0.00 -16.50 -2.25
C ARG A 174 1.48 -16.82 -2.24
N ASP A 175 1.92 -17.73 -1.37
CA ASP A 175 3.34 -18.01 -1.21
C ASP A 175 3.92 -18.69 -2.48
N GLU A 176 3.11 -19.47 -3.21
CA GLU A 176 3.46 -20.05 -4.52
C GLU A 176 3.67 -18.95 -5.58
N ILE A 177 2.73 -17.99 -5.69
CA ILE A 177 2.82 -16.87 -6.64
C ILE A 177 4.04 -15.98 -6.33
N MET A 178 4.28 -15.69 -5.05
CA MET A 178 5.44 -14.87 -4.66
C MET A 178 6.75 -15.58 -4.99
N GLU A 179 6.84 -16.90 -4.78
CA GLU A 179 8.03 -17.68 -5.11
C GLU A 179 8.23 -17.81 -6.62
N ASP A 180 7.18 -18.09 -7.40
CA ASP A 180 7.24 -18.16 -8.86
C ASP A 180 7.77 -16.84 -9.45
N PHE A 181 7.26 -15.70 -8.96
CA PHE A 181 7.72 -14.39 -9.41
C PHE A 181 9.21 -14.19 -9.13
N TYR A 182 9.66 -14.56 -7.94
CA TYR A 182 11.08 -14.49 -7.59
C TYR A 182 11.91 -15.37 -8.52
N GLN A 183 11.56 -16.65 -8.68
CA GLN A 183 12.36 -17.58 -9.50
C GLN A 183 12.46 -17.13 -10.96
N HIS A 184 11.38 -16.59 -11.52
CA HIS A 184 11.36 -16.11 -12.90
C HIS A 184 12.20 -14.85 -13.11
N TYR A 185 12.18 -13.92 -12.14
CA TYR A 185 12.80 -12.60 -12.30
C TYR A 185 14.04 -12.35 -11.43
N LYS A 186 14.58 -13.37 -10.72
CA LYS A 186 15.71 -13.22 -9.77
C LYS A 186 16.97 -12.59 -10.34
N HIS A 187 17.13 -12.58 -11.67
CA HIS A 187 18.27 -11.96 -12.36
C HIS A 187 18.03 -10.52 -12.80
N ASP A 188 16.81 -9.99 -12.66
CA ASP A 188 16.48 -8.59 -12.90
C ASP A 188 16.34 -7.84 -11.58
N ASP A 189 17.35 -7.05 -11.25
CA ASP A 189 17.40 -6.32 -9.99
C ASP A 189 16.25 -5.33 -9.80
N GLY A 190 15.80 -4.69 -10.88
CA GLY A 190 14.72 -3.70 -10.87
C GLY A 190 13.36 -4.35 -10.61
N VAL A 191 13.13 -5.53 -11.19
CA VAL A 191 11.91 -6.32 -10.96
C VAL A 191 11.90 -6.92 -9.56
N ILE A 192 13.04 -7.44 -9.09
CA ILE A 192 13.15 -7.94 -7.71
C ILE A 192 12.96 -6.84 -6.67
N ASN A 193 13.35 -5.60 -6.95
CA ASN A 193 13.05 -4.47 -6.07
C ASN A 193 11.53 -4.26 -5.90
N LYS A 194 10.73 -4.51 -6.94
CA LYS A 194 9.26 -4.44 -6.86
C LYS A 194 8.71 -5.60 -6.04
N TRP A 195 9.21 -6.81 -6.28
CA TRP A 195 8.85 -7.99 -5.49
C TRP A 195 9.13 -7.81 -3.99
N LEU A 196 10.35 -7.36 -3.62
CA LEU A 196 10.72 -7.08 -2.23
C LEU A 196 9.78 -6.05 -1.59
N PHE A 197 9.44 -4.99 -2.34
CA PHE A 197 8.51 -3.97 -1.87
C PHE A 197 7.12 -4.57 -1.64
N SER A 198 6.58 -5.33 -2.60
CA SER A 198 5.26 -5.97 -2.51
C SER A 198 5.15 -6.96 -1.36
N CYS A 199 6.20 -7.74 -1.08
CA CYS A 199 6.25 -8.62 0.08
C CYS A 199 6.23 -7.82 1.39
N ALA A 200 6.98 -6.72 1.47
CA ALA A 200 7.13 -5.93 2.67
C ALA A 200 5.94 -5.00 2.96
N CYS A 201 5.21 -4.56 1.92
CA CYS A 201 4.06 -3.66 2.06
C CYS A 201 2.72 -4.38 2.20
N ALA A 202 2.70 -5.72 2.10
CA ALA A 202 1.48 -6.51 2.18
C ALA A 202 0.80 -6.35 3.54
N ASP A 203 -0.51 -6.13 3.52
CA ASP A 203 -1.37 -6.02 4.70
C ASP A 203 -1.58 -7.38 5.35
N ARG A 204 -0.74 -7.68 6.35
CA ARG A 204 -0.69 -8.99 7.01
C ARG A 204 -0.35 -8.84 8.48
N PRO A 205 -1.03 -9.56 9.39
CA PRO A 205 -0.72 -9.50 10.82
C PRO A 205 0.71 -9.95 11.18
N ASP A 206 1.35 -10.74 10.31
CA ASP A 206 2.72 -11.25 10.45
C ASP A 206 3.77 -10.40 9.72
N ALA A 207 3.45 -9.17 9.29
CA ALA A 207 4.30 -8.33 8.43
C ALA A 207 5.74 -8.15 8.96
N VAL A 208 5.94 -7.92 10.26
CA VAL A 208 7.28 -7.81 10.85
C VAL A 208 8.08 -9.11 10.66
N SER A 209 7.45 -10.27 10.83
CA SER A 209 8.11 -11.56 10.59
C SER A 209 8.45 -11.75 9.11
N VAL A 210 7.55 -11.35 8.20
CA VAL A 210 7.78 -11.39 6.75
C VAL A 210 9.00 -10.53 6.39
N VAL A 211 9.05 -9.30 6.89
CA VAL A 211 10.17 -8.37 6.64
C VAL A 211 11.49 -8.94 7.15
N ARG A 212 11.51 -9.56 8.34
CA ARG A 212 12.71 -10.23 8.85
C ARG A 212 13.16 -11.39 7.94
N LYS A 213 12.24 -12.22 7.47
CA LYS A 213 12.55 -13.29 6.50
C LYS A 213 13.09 -12.72 5.18
N LEU A 214 12.55 -11.60 4.69
CA LEU A 214 13.06 -10.94 3.49
C LEU A 214 14.51 -10.45 3.67
N MET A 215 14.89 -10.02 4.89
CA MET A 215 16.26 -9.59 5.17
C MET A 215 17.29 -10.74 5.16
N GLU A 216 16.82 -11.98 5.28
CA GLU A 216 17.64 -13.20 5.19
C GLU A 216 17.59 -13.82 3.79
N HIS A 217 16.70 -13.32 2.92
CA HIS A 217 16.46 -13.90 1.60
C HIS A 217 17.62 -13.62 0.63
N PRO A 218 17.99 -14.55 -0.28
CA PRO A 218 19.07 -14.33 -1.25
C PRO A 218 18.88 -13.12 -2.17
N ALA A 219 17.63 -12.69 -2.37
CA ALA A 219 17.30 -11.48 -3.13
C ALA A 219 17.71 -10.18 -2.41
N PHE A 220 17.95 -10.22 -1.10
CA PHE A 220 18.22 -9.04 -0.29
C PHE A 220 19.71 -8.90 0.02
N ASN A 221 20.19 -7.67 -0.08
CA ASN A 221 21.52 -7.29 0.36
C ASN A 221 21.43 -5.94 1.07
N ILE A 222 21.71 -5.93 2.37
CA ILE A 222 21.64 -4.73 3.21
C ILE A 222 22.55 -3.59 2.73
N LYS A 223 23.65 -3.92 2.03
CA LYS A 223 24.58 -2.93 1.46
C LYS A 223 24.07 -2.32 0.15
N ASN A 224 23.05 -2.92 -0.49
CA ASN A 224 22.43 -2.38 -1.68
C ASN A 224 21.31 -1.38 -1.29
N PRO A 225 21.47 -0.07 -1.57
CA PRO A 225 20.50 0.96 -1.17
C PRO A 225 19.09 0.73 -1.74
N ASN A 226 18.98 0.15 -2.94
CA ASN A 226 17.69 -0.09 -3.57
C ASN A 226 16.96 -1.27 -2.92
N LYS A 227 17.66 -2.37 -2.60
CA LYS A 227 17.08 -3.52 -1.89
C LYS A 227 16.61 -3.13 -0.49
N LEU A 228 17.45 -2.38 0.23
CA LEU A 228 17.10 -1.86 1.55
C LEU A 228 15.90 -0.92 1.49
N ARG A 229 15.85 0.00 0.51
CA ARG A 229 14.70 0.88 0.29
C ARG A 229 13.43 0.10 -0.07
N SER A 230 13.53 -0.94 -0.89
CA SER A 230 12.38 -1.79 -1.23
C SER A 230 11.78 -2.45 0.00
N VAL A 231 12.60 -3.10 0.83
CA VAL A 231 12.11 -3.80 2.02
C VAL A 231 11.63 -2.82 3.09
N MET A 232 12.49 -1.91 3.54
CA MET A 232 12.14 -1.03 4.66
C MET A 232 11.18 0.10 4.26
N GLY A 233 11.27 0.58 3.03
CA GLY A 233 10.31 1.52 2.47
C GLY A 233 8.95 0.88 2.23
N GLY A 234 8.91 -0.38 1.77
CA GLY A 234 7.67 -1.16 1.66
C GLY A 234 7.02 -1.38 3.02
N PHE A 235 7.80 -1.77 4.03
CA PHE A 235 7.29 -1.96 5.39
C PHE A 235 6.77 -0.65 5.99
N ALA A 236 7.49 0.46 5.84
CA ALA A 236 7.01 1.78 6.28
C ALA A 236 5.77 2.26 5.51
N TYR A 237 5.55 1.77 4.28
CA TYR A 237 4.34 2.05 3.51
C TYR A 237 3.10 1.33 4.08
N ASN A 238 3.29 0.15 4.68
CA ASN A 238 2.26 -0.54 5.44
C ASN A 238 2.06 0.16 6.80
N GLN A 239 1.27 1.24 6.80
CA GLN A 239 1.02 2.10 7.96
C GLN A 239 0.49 1.36 9.20
N PRO A 240 -0.54 0.49 9.13
CA PRO A 240 -1.06 -0.19 10.31
C PRO A 240 -0.02 -1.12 10.95
N GLU A 241 0.81 -1.80 10.16
CA GLU A 241 1.82 -2.72 10.67
C GLU A 241 3.12 -2.02 11.10
N PHE A 242 3.53 -0.95 10.42
CA PHE A 242 4.66 -0.14 10.87
C PHE A 242 4.37 0.56 12.20
N HIS A 243 3.16 1.11 12.32
CA HIS A 243 2.66 1.77 13.53
C HIS A 243 1.84 0.81 14.42
N LYS A 244 2.10 -0.49 14.37
CA LYS A 244 1.39 -1.47 15.20
C LYS A 244 1.48 -1.10 16.69
N ALA A 245 0.38 -1.30 17.41
CA ALA A 245 0.23 -0.84 18.80
C ALA A 245 1.18 -1.53 19.81
N ASP A 246 1.96 -2.52 19.38
CA ASP A 246 3.01 -3.18 20.16
C ASP A 246 4.41 -2.58 19.95
N GLY A 247 4.57 -1.63 19.01
CA GLY A 247 5.84 -0.97 18.72
C GLY A 247 6.86 -1.83 17.97
N SER A 248 6.47 -3.03 17.51
CA SER A 248 7.35 -3.96 16.80
C SER A 248 7.97 -3.36 15.52
N GLY A 249 7.18 -2.56 14.79
CA GLY A 249 7.67 -1.86 13.60
C GLY A 249 8.75 -0.82 13.92
N TYR A 250 8.59 -0.05 15.00
CA TYR A 250 9.58 0.94 15.46
C TYR A 250 10.87 0.27 15.92
N ALA A 251 10.76 -0.85 16.64
CA ALA A 251 11.91 -1.63 17.08
C ALA A 251 12.74 -2.15 15.91
N LEU A 252 12.08 -2.66 14.86
CA LEU A 252 12.74 -3.10 13.63
C LEU A 252 13.41 -1.92 12.90
N ALA A 253 12.74 -0.79 12.78
CA ALA A 253 13.28 0.41 12.13
C ALA A 253 14.54 0.93 12.85
N ALA A 254 14.52 0.98 14.20
CA ALA A 254 15.66 1.38 15.00
C ALA A 254 16.84 0.39 14.88
N GLU A 255 16.57 -0.92 14.91
CA GLU A 255 17.58 -1.97 14.68
C GLU A 255 18.29 -1.77 13.33
N MET A 256 17.51 -1.53 12.27
CA MET A 256 18.05 -1.30 10.93
C MET A 256 18.79 0.02 10.83
N ALA A 257 18.31 1.09 11.46
CA ALA A 257 19.04 2.36 11.51
C ALA A 257 20.43 2.17 12.12
N ILE A 258 20.52 1.49 13.27
CA ILE A 258 21.79 1.25 13.98
C ILE A 258 22.78 0.48 13.10
N LYS A 259 22.32 -0.63 12.49
CA LYS A 259 23.13 -1.49 11.62
C LYS A 259 23.61 -0.74 10.37
N VAL A 260 22.69 -0.06 9.67
CA VAL A 260 22.97 0.61 8.40
C VAL A 260 23.87 1.83 8.60
N ASP A 261 23.78 2.50 9.75
CA ASP A 261 24.58 3.68 10.07
C ASP A 261 26.09 3.40 10.08
N GLU A 262 26.51 2.15 10.32
CA GLU A 262 27.94 1.75 10.31
C GLU A 262 28.60 1.91 8.95
N PHE A 263 27.85 1.77 7.85
CA PHE A 263 28.40 1.79 6.49
C PHE A 263 27.67 2.73 5.53
N ASN A 264 26.46 3.19 5.89
CA ASN A 264 25.69 4.14 5.10
C ASN A 264 24.80 5.05 5.98
N PRO A 265 25.39 6.07 6.62
CA PRO A 265 24.69 7.07 7.42
C PRO A 265 23.46 7.71 6.75
N GLN A 266 23.55 8.01 5.45
CA GLN A 266 22.45 8.62 4.71
C GLN A 266 21.26 7.66 4.59
N MET A 267 21.52 6.37 4.35
CA MET A 267 20.46 5.37 4.29
C MET A 267 19.88 5.07 5.68
N ALA A 268 20.68 5.10 6.73
CA ALA A 268 20.19 4.98 8.10
C ALA A 268 19.18 6.09 8.46
N CYS A 269 19.41 7.33 7.99
CA CYS A 269 18.43 8.40 8.14
C CYS A 269 17.05 8.06 7.56
N HIS A 270 16.99 7.29 6.46
CA HIS A 270 15.70 6.87 5.89
C HIS A 270 14.94 5.90 6.80
N MET A 271 15.63 5.11 7.62
CA MET A 271 15.01 4.14 8.53
C MET A 271 14.30 4.83 9.71
N VAL A 272 14.85 5.95 10.20
CA VAL A 272 14.28 6.67 11.35
C VAL A 272 13.21 7.69 10.97
N ARG A 273 13.22 8.20 9.72
CA ARG A 273 12.29 9.24 9.23
C ARG A 273 10.81 8.97 9.52
N PRO A 274 10.27 7.75 9.34
CA PRO A 274 8.87 7.47 9.65
C PRO A 274 8.51 7.72 11.13
N MET A 275 9.45 7.52 12.06
CA MET A 275 9.24 7.73 13.49
C MET A 275 9.38 9.20 13.91
N MET A 276 9.95 10.07 13.06
CA MET A 276 10.19 11.47 13.42
C MET A 276 8.91 12.29 13.55
N ARG A 277 7.81 11.86 12.92
CA ARG A 277 6.50 12.53 13.03
C ARG A 277 5.72 12.08 14.28
N TRP A 278 6.42 11.60 15.32
CA TRP A 278 5.79 10.96 16.49
C TRP A 278 4.69 11.81 17.12
N LYS A 279 4.88 13.13 17.23
CA LYS A 279 3.89 14.10 17.78
C LYS A 279 2.49 14.00 17.18
N ARG A 280 2.39 13.51 15.94
CA ARG A 280 1.13 13.37 15.23
C ARG A 280 0.35 12.13 15.60
N PHE A 281 0.84 11.26 16.49
CA PHE A 281 0.16 10.01 16.83
C PHE A 281 -0.37 10.05 18.26
N ASP A 282 -1.13 9.03 18.66
CA ASP A 282 -1.57 8.85 20.05
C ASP A 282 -0.39 8.71 21.03
N ALA A 283 -0.66 8.96 22.31
CA ALA A 283 0.35 8.99 23.36
C ALA A 283 1.17 7.69 23.47
N LYS A 284 0.54 6.51 23.26
CA LYS A 284 1.23 5.23 23.35
C LYS A 284 2.22 5.08 22.19
N ARG A 285 1.80 5.39 20.97
CA ARG A 285 2.67 5.39 19.79
C ARG A 285 3.78 6.43 19.90
N GLN A 286 3.50 7.60 20.46
CA GLN A 286 4.51 8.63 20.75
C GLN A 286 5.63 8.09 21.65
N GLU A 287 5.28 7.47 22.77
CA GLU A 287 6.24 6.91 23.72
C GLU A 287 7.12 5.85 23.04
N MET A 288 6.53 4.92 22.29
CA MET A 288 7.27 3.85 21.62
C MET A 288 8.20 4.37 20.51
N MET A 289 7.75 5.35 19.71
CA MET A 289 8.62 5.97 18.69
C MET A 289 9.76 6.75 19.32
N LYS A 290 9.52 7.49 20.41
CA LYS A 290 10.57 8.19 21.16
C LYS A 290 11.58 7.21 21.74
N ALA A 291 11.12 6.11 22.33
CA ALA A 291 12.01 5.08 22.87
C ALA A 291 12.87 4.45 21.77
N ALA A 292 12.28 4.18 20.59
CA ALA A 292 13.03 3.66 19.44
C ALA A 292 14.06 4.68 18.91
N LEU A 293 13.70 5.96 18.82
CA LEU A 293 14.62 7.04 18.45
C LEU A 293 15.74 7.21 19.48
N GLN A 294 15.42 7.17 20.78
CA GLN A 294 16.41 7.24 21.85
C GLN A 294 17.40 6.07 21.77
N LYS A 295 16.92 4.85 21.50
CA LYS A 295 17.79 3.68 21.28
C LYS A 295 18.76 3.88 20.13
N VAL A 296 18.34 4.55 19.05
CA VAL A 296 19.26 4.93 17.95
C VAL A 296 20.27 5.96 18.41
N LEU A 297 19.82 6.98 19.17
CA LEU A 297 20.68 8.02 19.72
C LEU A 297 21.78 7.47 20.66
N ASP A 298 21.44 6.44 21.43
CA ASP A 298 22.35 5.78 22.38
C ASP A 298 23.41 4.88 21.71
N LYS A 299 23.37 4.72 20.38
CA LYS A 299 24.38 3.96 19.64
C LYS A 299 25.76 4.60 19.81
N LYS A 300 26.73 3.84 20.32
CA LYS A 300 28.14 4.26 20.34
C LYS A 300 28.66 4.47 18.92
N GLY A 301 29.29 5.60 18.67
CA GLY A 301 29.81 5.94 17.35
C GLY A 301 28.73 6.26 16.31
N LEU A 302 27.53 6.67 16.75
CA LEU A 302 26.48 7.14 15.86
C LEU A 302 27.01 8.21 14.90
N SER A 303 26.70 8.07 13.61
CA SER A 303 27.13 9.08 12.64
C SER A 303 26.50 10.44 12.93
N LYS A 304 27.22 11.50 12.54
CA LYS A 304 26.74 12.89 12.66
C LYS A 304 25.38 13.08 11.99
N ASN A 305 25.16 12.46 10.82
CA ASN A 305 23.91 12.59 10.06
C ASN A 305 22.70 12.08 10.85
N VAL A 306 22.82 10.89 11.44
CA VAL A 306 21.72 10.29 12.21
C VAL A 306 21.57 11.00 13.55
N PHE A 307 22.68 11.35 14.21
CA PHE A 307 22.67 12.11 15.46
C PHE A 307 21.90 13.44 15.32
N GLU A 308 22.24 14.26 14.32
CA GLU A 308 21.57 15.55 14.08
C GLU A 308 20.07 15.37 13.82
N LEU A 309 19.72 14.38 13.00
CA LEU A 309 18.34 14.10 12.62
C LEU A 309 17.49 13.65 13.81
N VAL A 310 17.99 12.69 14.59
CA VAL A 310 17.28 12.11 15.74
C VAL A 310 17.20 13.12 16.88
N THR A 311 18.30 13.83 17.17
CA THR A 311 18.32 14.86 18.24
C THR A 311 17.30 15.94 17.96
N LYS A 312 17.27 16.48 16.73
CA LYS A 312 16.27 17.47 16.33
C LYS A 312 14.84 16.97 16.54
N SER A 313 14.58 15.72 16.14
CA SER A 313 13.25 15.12 16.30
C SER A 313 12.82 14.94 17.75
N LEU A 314 13.75 14.70 18.67
CA LEU A 314 13.45 14.51 20.10
C LEU A 314 13.42 15.82 20.90
N SER A 315 14.14 16.84 20.42
CA SER A 315 14.16 18.18 21.04
C SER A 315 12.98 19.06 20.66
N ASP A 316 12.42 18.84 19.46
CA ASP A 316 11.19 19.50 19.03
C ASP A 316 10.05 19.08 19.95
#